data_AF-A0A158I4H2-F1
#
_entry.id   AF-A0A158I4H2-F1
#
_cell.length_a   1.000
_cell.length_b   1.000
_cell.length_c   1.000
_cell.angle_alpha   90.00
_cell.angle_beta   90.00
_cell.angle_gamma   90.00
#
_symmetry.space_group_name_H-M   'P 1'
#
loop_
_entity.id
_entity.type
_entity.pdbx_description
1 polymer ?
#
loop_
_entity_poly.entity_id
_entity_poly.type
_entity_poly.pdbx_seq_one_letter_code
_entity_poly.pdbx_strand_id
1 'polypeptide(L)'
;MQRLGYPARTIVVFATLLALAVHWLVQPFGKEWIWLSTIGILIVAAALVGWRTRRLSHARTQSAPILQALGAATIDIPLSLRTRMPLVLVTGDALASLFDHGASEARLVFIGDGAIWLRVDRPQSLPEVALAMRQWRDGQPPDGVVLSVAPALHADEDALAQRLRVARQALADASRIVGARVPGYVAVYQRLTRLAPRNADLGPQWHSVSASAPLIDAQRIEAVIRRAESDPRRDPDARYAAVEAAALASIVGWTQRAVFGTLTDPRQPATPWALFGAGWIDCGPASDAGKPWEQDVQRHTRIAPASVDATPAPWPLPQPLIEAMPRRAATSPRMAAFAHAVGMTALAAGAAFLGSGRHNAELLDRVHANLDRYASIAADHDDARRDALRSLVADRDELDRYARTGVPLRLSFGLYHGAQLLPALNTAIAGYQPPPPPPAVVTLDSMSLFDSGKSKLKPGSTRTLVEAVEMIKAHPGKRILIAGHTDNAGDARSNLTLSNARAAALRDWLIEATGIPATQFAVQGYGDTRPIAGNGTSEGRARNRRVEITLVPDTPDSAH
;
A
#
# COMPACT_ATOMS: atom_id res chain seq x y z
N MET A 1 23.02 26.41 -3.33
CA MET A 1 23.38 25.07 -2.79
C MET A 1 22.47 24.02 -3.40
N GLN A 2 22.92 23.32 -4.45
CA GLN A 2 22.19 22.18 -5.01
C GLN A 2 22.23 21.03 -4.00
N ARG A 3 21.07 20.63 -3.47
CA ARG A 3 20.93 19.51 -2.53
C ARG A 3 21.17 18.20 -3.31
N LEU A 4 22.25 17.48 -3.01
CA LEU A 4 22.59 16.21 -3.68
C LEU A 4 22.05 14.97 -2.93
N GLY A 5 21.42 15.16 -1.77
CA GLY A 5 20.82 14.08 -0.97
C GLY A 5 19.52 13.47 -1.53
N TYR A 6 19.04 12.42 -0.85
CA TYR A 6 17.83 11.67 -1.24
C TYR A 6 16.59 12.58 -1.35
N PRO A 7 15.93 12.67 -2.52
CA PRO A 7 14.80 13.57 -2.78
C PRO A 7 13.49 13.01 -2.20
N ALA A 8 13.42 12.91 -0.88
CA ALA A 8 12.32 12.27 -0.17
C ALA A 8 10.93 12.83 -0.49
N ARG A 9 10.81 14.16 -0.57
CA ARG A 9 9.54 14.83 -0.87
C ARG A 9 9.06 14.44 -2.26
N THR A 10 9.97 14.48 -3.24
CA THR A 10 9.68 14.07 -4.62
C THR A 10 9.26 12.61 -4.69
N ILE A 11 9.94 11.71 -3.97
CA ILE A 11 9.56 10.29 -3.93
C ILE A 11 8.18 10.07 -3.29
N VAL A 12 7.86 10.77 -2.19
CA VAL A 12 6.52 10.67 -1.58
C VAL A 12 5.45 11.21 -2.52
N VAL A 13 5.68 12.34 -3.18
CA VAL A 13 4.74 12.89 -4.18
C VAL A 13 4.57 11.91 -5.34
N PHE A 14 5.65 11.36 -5.87
CA PHE A 14 5.61 10.35 -6.93
C PHE A 14 4.82 9.10 -6.54
N ALA A 15 5.09 8.55 -5.35
CA ALA A 15 4.34 7.41 -4.82
C ALA A 15 2.86 7.73 -4.63
N THR A 16 2.54 8.93 -4.17
CA THR A 16 1.15 9.40 -3.99
C THR A 16 0.43 9.51 -5.33
N LEU A 17 1.08 10.08 -6.34
CA LEU A 17 0.51 10.18 -7.69
C LEU A 17 0.29 8.80 -8.31
N LEU A 18 1.23 7.86 -8.15
CA LEU A 18 1.04 6.48 -8.60
C LEU A 18 -0.13 5.80 -7.89
N ALA A 19 -0.22 5.93 -6.57
CA ALA A 19 -1.30 5.36 -5.78
C ALA A 19 -2.66 5.93 -6.23
N LEU A 20 -2.76 7.25 -6.41
CA LEU A 20 -3.97 7.92 -6.89
C LEU A 20 -4.32 7.49 -8.32
N ALA A 21 -3.35 7.34 -9.21
CA ALA A 21 -3.59 6.89 -10.58
C ALA A 21 -4.16 5.46 -10.61
N VAL A 22 -3.56 4.52 -9.87
CA VAL A 22 -4.10 3.14 -9.76
C VAL A 22 -5.50 3.16 -9.15
N HIS A 23 -5.68 3.96 -8.10
CA HIS A 23 -6.94 4.07 -7.38
C HIS A 23 -8.08 4.59 -8.24
N TRP A 24 -7.87 5.68 -8.99
CA TRP A 24 -8.90 6.32 -9.81
C TRP A 24 -9.14 5.63 -11.16
N LEU A 25 -8.10 5.05 -11.75
CA LEU A 25 -8.18 4.54 -13.12
C LEU A 25 -8.50 3.04 -13.18
N VAL A 26 -8.28 2.30 -12.08
CA VAL A 26 -8.27 0.83 -12.11
C VAL A 26 -8.96 0.14 -10.93
N GLN A 27 -9.05 0.74 -9.75
CA GLN A 27 -9.64 0.05 -8.58
C GLN A 27 -11.18 0.04 -8.60
N PRO A 28 -11.83 -1.04 -8.10
CA PRO A 28 -13.27 -1.29 -8.25
C PRO A 28 -14.13 -0.60 -7.18
N PHE A 29 -13.68 0.53 -6.64
CA PHE A 29 -14.41 1.19 -5.56
C PHE A 29 -15.66 1.92 -6.08
N GLY A 30 -16.76 1.85 -5.32
CA GLY A 30 -17.93 2.69 -5.58
C GLY A 30 -17.59 4.18 -5.46
N LYS A 31 -18.36 5.04 -6.16
CA LYS A 31 -18.11 6.50 -6.22
C LYS A 31 -17.93 7.15 -4.84
N GLU A 32 -18.65 6.69 -3.83
CA GLU A 32 -18.56 7.20 -2.45
C GLU A 32 -17.23 6.85 -1.78
N TRP A 33 -16.76 5.61 -1.96
CA TRP A 33 -15.52 5.12 -1.36
C TRP A 33 -14.27 5.67 -2.03
N ILE A 34 -14.32 5.99 -3.33
CA ILE A 34 -13.19 6.58 -4.06
C ILE A 34 -12.73 7.89 -3.43
N TRP A 35 -13.66 8.77 -3.03
CA TRP A 35 -13.33 10.07 -2.44
C TRP A 35 -12.74 9.95 -1.04
N LEU A 36 -13.35 9.13 -0.18
CA LEU A 36 -12.86 8.90 1.19
C LEU A 36 -11.44 8.35 1.21
N SER A 37 -11.17 7.35 0.37
CA SER A 37 -9.83 6.75 0.24
C SER A 37 -8.81 7.69 -0.40
N THR A 38 -9.21 8.52 -1.36
CA THR A 38 -8.36 9.58 -1.93
C THR A 38 -7.91 10.56 -0.85
N ILE A 39 -8.84 11.02 0.00
CA ILE A 39 -8.53 11.90 1.14
C ILE A 39 -7.58 11.18 2.09
N GLY A 40 -7.82 9.91 2.41
CA GLY A 40 -6.94 9.09 3.25
C GLY A 40 -5.51 9.03 2.71
N ILE A 41 -5.33 8.77 1.42
CA ILE A 41 -4.01 8.72 0.75
C ILE A 41 -3.28 10.08 0.89
N LEU A 42 -3.98 11.18 0.64
CA LEU A 42 -3.41 12.53 0.74
C LEU A 42 -3.02 12.90 2.19
N ILE A 43 -3.85 12.53 3.18
CA ILE A 43 -3.56 12.75 4.59
C ILE A 43 -2.30 11.99 5.00
N VAL A 44 -2.18 10.72 4.61
CA VAL A 44 -0.98 9.91 4.91
C VAL A 44 0.26 10.51 4.28
N ALA A 45 0.18 10.94 3.01
CA ALA A 45 1.29 11.60 2.33
C ALA A 45 1.71 12.90 3.03
N ALA A 46 0.74 13.74 3.40
CA ALA A 46 0.98 14.99 4.13
C ALA A 46 1.58 14.74 5.52
N ALA A 47 1.07 13.74 6.25
CA ALA A 47 1.59 13.33 7.55
C ALA A 47 3.04 12.84 7.46
N LEU A 48 3.37 12.02 6.45
CA LEU A 48 4.74 11.55 6.21
C LEU A 48 5.71 12.70 5.91
N VAL A 49 5.30 13.64 5.05
CA VAL A 49 6.11 14.84 4.72
C VAL A 49 6.27 15.75 5.93
N GLY A 50 5.19 15.98 6.68
CA GLY A 50 5.16 16.79 7.89
C GLY A 50 6.03 16.20 9.00
N TRP A 51 5.85 14.93 9.31
CA TRP A 51 6.65 14.19 10.31
C TRP A 51 8.14 14.22 9.95
N ARG A 52 8.50 13.89 8.70
CA ARG A 52 9.89 13.92 8.26
C ARG A 52 10.47 15.33 8.32
N THR A 53 9.71 16.36 7.92
CA THR A 53 10.17 17.75 7.95
C THR A 53 10.39 18.21 9.39
N ARG A 54 9.46 17.93 10.30
CA ARG A 54 9.61 18.24 11.74
C ARG A 54 10.82 17.55 12.34
N ARG A 55 11.01 16.26 12.07
CA ARG A 55 12.16 15.49 12.59
C ARG A 55 13.50 16.05 12.11
N LEU A 56 13.59 16.39 10.82
CA LEU A 56 14.80 16.99 10.25
C LEU A 56 15.05 18.40 10.80
N SER A 57 14.00 19.19 10.98
CA SER A 57 14.11 20.52 11.59
C SER A 57 14.59 20.42 13.03
N HIS A 58 14.02 19.50 13.80
CA HIS A 58 14.39 19.27 15.18
C HIS A 58 15.86 18.85 15.32
N ALA A 59 16.31 17.88 14.53
CA ALA A 59 17.71 17.45 14.52
C ALA A 59 18.67 18.58 14.15
N ARG A 60 18.30 19.48 13.22
CA ARG A 60 19.10 20.66 12.88
C ARG A 60 19.16 21.67 14.03
N THR A 61 18.04 21.93 14.69
CA THR A 61 18.00 22.86 15.83
C THR A 61 18.85 22.34 16.99
N GLN A 62 18.72 21.05 17.33
CA GLN A 62 19.52 20.43 18.38
C GLN A 62 21.02 20.38 18.04
N SER A 63 21.36 20.20 16.76
CA SER A 63 22.75 20.13 16.28
C SER A 63 23.30 21.47 15.79
N ALA A 64 22.60 22.59 16.04
CA ALA A 64 22.97 23.90 15.50
C ALA A 64 24.40 24.34 15.91
N PRO A 65 24.84 24.18 17.18
CA PRO A 65 26.20 24.55 17.58
C PRO A 65 27.27 23.75 16.83
N ILE A 66 27.07 22.42 16.69
CA ILE A 66 27.99 21.54 15.96
C ILE A 66 28.02 21.91 14.47
N LEU A 67 26.87 22.18 13.86
CA LEU A 67 26.78 22.58 12.45
C LEU A 67 27.46 23.93 12.19
N GLN A 68 27.35 24.88 13.12
CA GLN A 68 28.02 26.17 13.02
C GLN A 68 29.53 26.02 13.14
N ALA A 69 30.00 25.27 14.14
CA ALA A 69 31.42 24.97 14.32
C ALA A 69 32.01 24.20 13.13
N LEU A 70 31.26 23.25 12.58
CA LEU A 70 31.65 22.49 11.38
C LEU A 70 31.69 23.39 10.14
N GLY A 71 30.74 24.30 10.00
CA GLY A 71 30.72 25.29 8.92
C GLY A 71 31.96 26.19 8.95
N ALA A 72 32.34 26.68 10.13
CA ALA A 72 33.54 27.48 10.33
C ALA A 72 34.82 26.66 10.06
N ALA A 73 34.92 25.44 10.61
CA ALA A 73 36.12 24.61 10.48
C ALA A 73 36.35 24.08 9.04
N THR A 74 35.28 23.96 8.23
CA THR A 74 35.38 23.40 6.87
C THR A 74 35.27 24.43 5.76
N ILE A 75 35.28 25.74 6.09
CA ILE A 75 35.03 26.80 5.10
C ILE A 75 36.02 26.75 3.93
N ASP A 76 37.30 26.47 4.23
CA ASP A 76 38.39 26.41 3.27
C ASP A 76 38.58 25.04 2.60
N ILE A 77 37.81 24.02 3.00
CA ILE A 77 37.94 22.67 2.45
C ILE A 77 37.04 22.54 1.21
N PRO A 78 37.54 22.11 0.03
CA PRO A 78 36.69 21.85 -1.13
C PRO A 78 35.60 20.81 -0.84
N LEU A 79 34.40 20.98 -1.41
CA LEU A 79 33.25 20.09 -1.16
C LEU A 79 33.54 18.62 -1.52
N SER A 80 34.35 18.38 -2.55
CA SER A 80 34.80 17.04 -2.97
C SER A 80 35.69 16.35 -1.92
N LEU A 81 36.47 17.12 -1.15
CA LEU A 81 37.28 16.61 -0.04
C LEU A 81 36.44 16.41 1.22
N ARG A 82 35.53 17.34 1.55
CA ARG A 82 34.63 17.23 2.71
C ARG A 82 33.79 15.94 2.70
N THR A 83 33.36 15.51 1.52
CA THR A 83 32.54 14.30 1.36
C THR A 83 33.37 13.01 1.45
N ARG A 84 34.67 13.07 1.12
CA ARG A 84 35.59 11.92 1.14
C ARG A 84 36.32 11.74 2.46
N MET A 85 36.49 12.80 3.26
CA MET A 85 37.09 12.71 4.59
C MET A 85 36.19 11.88 5.52
N PRO A 86 36.75 10.94 6.29
CA PRO A 86 36.01 10.23 7.34
C PRO A 86 35.42 11.22 8.34
N LEU A 87 34.13 11.09 8.63
CA LEU A 87 33.44 11.85 9.66
C LEU A 87 33.12 10.92 10.83
N VAL A 88 33.71 11.22 11.98
CA VAL A 88 33.70 10.38 13.18
C VAL A 88 33.04 11.15 14.32
N LEU A 89 32.03 10.54 14.94
CA LEU A 89 31.42 11.09 16.15
C LEU A 89 32.14 10.50 17.36
N VAL A 90 32.56 11.35 18.30
CA VAL A 90 33.22 10.93 19.54
C VAL A 90 32.30 11.24 20.72
N THR A 91 32.02 10.24 21.55
CA THR A 91 31.23 10.40 22.78
C THR A 91 31.84 9.59 23.91
N GLY A 92 31.37 9.83 25.14
CA GLY A 92 31.83 9.11 26.33
C GLY A 92 32.68 10.00 27.23
N ASP A 93 33.77 9.45 27.73
CA ASP A 93 34.55 10.06 28.80
C ASP A 93 35.62 11.02 28.30
N ALA A 94 36.03 11.95 29.17
CA ALA A 94 37.17 12.86 28.99
C ALA A 94 37.21 13.66 27.68
N LEU A 95 36.05 13.99 27.10
CA LEU A 95 35.96 14.73 25.85
C LEU A 95 36.65 16.11 25.90
N ALA A 96 36.66 16.77 27.07
CA ALA A 96 37.38 18.03 27.24
C ALA A 96 38.90 17.86 27.07
N SER A 97 39.48 16.79 27.63
CA SER A 97 40.90 16.47 27.47
C SER A 97 41.28 16.16 26.03
N LEU A 98 40.33 15.70 25.21
CA LEU A 98 40.54 15.35 23.80
C LEU A 98 40.39 16.52 22.84
N PHE A 99 39.45 17.44 23.11
CA PHE A 99 39.06 18.48 22.14
C PHE A 99 39.49 19.89 22.55
N ASP A 100 39.48 20.23 23.84
CA ASP A 100 39.53 21.64 24.25
C ASP A 100 40.97 22.20 24.17
N HIS A 101 42.00 21.35 24.16
CA HIS A 101 43.42 21.74 24.00
C HIS A 101 43.86 22.93 24.88
N GLY A 102 43.28 23.09 26.08
CA GLY A 102 43.56 24.20 26.99
C GLY A 102 42.84 25.52 26.64
N ALA A 103 41.95 25.53 25.65
CA ALA A 103 41.08 26.65 25.36
C ALA A 103 39.99 26.83 26.44
N SER A 104 39.55 28.08 26.64
CA SER A 104 38.46 28.41 27.56
C SER A 104 37.08 28.00 27.03
N GLU A 105 36.94 27.81 25.72
CA GLU A 105 35.69 27.41 25.07
C GLU A 105 35.76 25.97 24.57
N ALA A 106 34.64 25.25 24.71
CA ALA A 106 34.54 23.86 24.31
C ALA A 106 34.63 23.73 22.78
N ARG A 107 35.62 22.97 22.31
CA ARG A 107 35.82 22.74 20.88
C ARG A 107 34.95 21.57 20.42
N LEU A 108 33.98 21.85 19.55
CA LEU A 108 33.04 20.83 19.06
C LEU A 108 33.56 20.05 17.84
N VAL A 109 34.49 20.64 17.09
CA VAL A 109 35.00 20.10 15.83
C VAL A 109 36.53 20.18 15.80
N PHE A 110 37.15 19.05 15.49
CA PHE A 110 38.58 18.94 15.24
C PHE A 110 38.79 18.34 13.85
N ILE A 111 39.60 18.99 13.03
CA ILE A 111 39.99 18.52 11.70
C ILE A 111 41.49 18.29 11.76
N GLY A 112 41.88 17.04 11.62
CA GLY A 112 43.26 16.61 11.79
C GLY A 112 43.39 15.13 11.44
N ASP A 113 44.60 14.74 11.11
CA ASP A 113 44.96 13.34 10.86
C ASP A 113 44.07 12.68 9.78
N GLY A 114 43.67 13.47 8.78
CA GLY A 114 42.87 12.99 7.65
C GLY A 114 41.39 12.76 7.93
N ALA A 115 40.86 13.13 9.11
CA ALA A 115 39.44 12.96 9.46
C ALA A 115 38.80 14.20 10.09
N ILE A 116 37.46 14.21 10.10
CA ILE A 116 36.62 15.20 10.77
C ILE A 116 36.08 14.56 12.05
N TRP A 117 36.55 15.04 13.19
CA TRP A 117 36.19 14.57 14.51
C TRP A 117 35.14 15.49 15.13
N LEU A 118 34.00 14.94 15.53
CA LEU A 118 32.90 15.68 16.12
C LEU A 118 32.67 15.24 17.56
N ARG A 119 32.76 16.19 18.49
CA ARG A 119 32.46 15.97 19.90
C ARG A 119 30.95 15.89 20.10
N VAL A 120 30.51 14.84 20.79
CA VAL A 120 29.12 14.64 21.21
C VAL A 120 29.09 14.37 22.71
N ASP A 121 28.87 15.43 23.50
CA ASP A 121 28.97 15.38 24.97
C ASP A 121 27.99 14.39 25.61
N ARG A 122 26.76 14.35 25.10
CA ARG A 122 25.71 13.46 25.61
C ARG A 122 25.46 12.36 24.60
N PRO A 123 25.66 11.07 24.96
CA PRO A 123 25.40 9.97 24.04
C PRO A 123 23.99 10.04 23.46
N GLN A 124 22.99 10.47 24.24
CA GLN A 124 21.60 10.60 23.80
C GLN A 124 21.40 11.57 22.62
N SER A 125 22.33 12.49 22.38
CA SER A 125 22.30 13.39 21.21
C SER A 125 22.85 12.76 19.93
N LEU A 126 23.51 11.59 20.01
CA LEU A 126 24.06 10.89 18.85
C LEU A 126 23.05 10.68 17.72
N PRO A 127 21.78 10.28 17.95
CA PRO A 127 20.84 10.04 16.86
C PRO A 127 20.56 11.29 16.01
N GLU A 128 20.42 12.43 16.68
CA GLU A 128 20.10 13.70 16.03
C GLU A 128 21.33 14.30 15.33
N VAL A 129 22.49 14.23 15.98
CA VAL A 129 23.76 14.64 15.36
C VAL A 129 24.05 13.78 14.14
N ALA A 130 23.91 12.46 14.24
CA ALA A 130 24.11 11.56 13.11
C ALA A 130 23.15 11.85 11.95
N LEU A 131 21.89 12.18 12.24
CA LEU A 131 20.90 12.58 11.23
C LEU A 131 21.25 13.94 10.59
N ALA A 132 21.70 14.91 11.38
CA ALA A 132 22.13 16.22 10.90
C ALA A 132 23.38 16.10 10.01
N MET A 133 24.37 15.30 10.43
CA MET A 133 25.58 15.03 9.65
C MET A 133 25.27 14.29 8.36
N ARG A 134 24.30 13.37 8.38
CA ARG A 134 23.80 12.74 7.16
C ARG A 134 23.27 13.75 6.15
N GLN A 135 22.56 14.76 6.61
CA GLN A 135 22.09 15.83 5.71
C GLN A 135 23.23 16.73 5.23
N TRP A 136 24.18 17.02 6.10
CA TRP A 136 25.34 17.84 5.76
C TRP A 136 26.23 17.16 4.70
N ARG A 137 26.39 15.83 4.77
CA ARG A 137 27.14 15.00 3.78
C ARG A 137 26.26 14.43 2.66
N ASP A 138 25.28 15.20 2.19
CA ASP A 138 24.45 14.83 1.03
C ASP A 138 23.86 13.41 1.10
N GLY A 139 23.43 12.96 2.28
CA GLY A 139 22.78 11.67 2.49
C GLY A 139 23.68 10.55 2.99
N GLN A 140 25.01 10.75 3.07
CA GLN A 140 25.95 9.77 3.61
C GLN A 140 25.95 9.78 5.14
N PRO A 141 25.83 8.62 5.81
CA PRO A 141 25.91 8.54 7.26
C PRO A 141 27.31 8.93 7.78
N PRO A 142 27.47 9.21 9.09
CA PRO A 142 28.78 9.20 9.73
C PRO A 142 29.52 7.88 9.45
N ASP A 143 30.84 7.94 9.32
CA ASP A 143 31.66 6.76 9.01
C ASP A 143 31.85 5.87 10.25
N GLY A 144 31.73 6.44 11.45
CA GLY A 144 31.81 5.69 12.70
C GLY A 144 31.49 6.52 13.93
N VAL A 145 31.29 5.81 15.04
CA VAL A 145 31.22 6.39 16.38
C VAL A 145 32.32 5.79 17.24
N VAL A 146 33.15 6.65 17.82
CA VAL A 146 34.16 6.31 18.81
C VAL A 146 33.59 6.56 20.20
N LEU A 147 33.59 5.53 21.02
CA LEU A 147 33.29 5.61 22.44
C LEU A 147 34.60 5.73 23.22
N SER A 148 34.86 6.91 23.78
CA SER A 148 35.94 7.14 24.73
C SER A 148 35.55 6.56 26.09
N VAL A 149 36.40 5.72 26.65
CA VAL A 149 36.21 5.08 27.95
C VAL A 149 37.43 5.35 28.82
N ALA A 150 37.23 6.00 29.97
CA ALA A 150 38.27 6.23 30.95
C ALA A 150 37.84 5.60 32.28
N PRO A 151 38.22 4.34 32.57
CA PRO A 151 37.71 3.58 33.72
C PRO A 151 37.88 4.34 35.04
N ALA A 152 39.03 4.99 35.22
CA ALA A 152 39.38 5.76 36.40
C ALA A 152 38.52 7.02 36.65
N LEU A 153 37.70 7.46 35.69
CA LEU A 153 36.70 8.53 35.91
C LEU A 153 35.41 8.03 36.57
N HIS A 154 35.21 6.71 36.66
CA HIS A 154 34.03 6.13 37.29
C HIS A 154 34.33 5.70 38.72
N ALA A 155 33.28 5.70 39.55
CA ALA A 155 33.40 5.27 40.94
C ALA A 155 33.53 3.76 41.07
N ASP A 156 32.77 3.02 40.26
CA ASP A 156 32.71 1.56 40.27
C ASP A 156 32.32 1.01 38.88
N GLU A 157 32.34 -0.32 38.75
CA GLU A 157 32.03 -1.03 37.52
C GLU A 157 30.55 -0.90 37.12
N ASP A 158 29.64 -0.75 38.08
CA ASP A 158 28.20 -0.62 37.83
C ASP A 158 27.85 0.73 37.20
N ALA A 159 28.45 1.83 37.70
CA ALA A 159 28.32 3.17 37.16
C ALA A 159 28.83 3.24 35.71
N LEU A 160 29.97 2.60 35.44
CA LEU A 160 30.49 2.46 34.09
C LEU A 160 29.51 1.64 33.21
N ALA A 161 29.06 0.48 33.68
CA ALA A 161 28.14 -0.38 32.94
C ALA A 161 26.84 0.35 32.58
N GLN A 162 26.29 1.17 33.49
CA GLN A 162 25.11 1.99 33.21
C GLN A 162 25.37 3.00 32.08
N ARG A 163 26.52 3.70 32.09
CA ARG A 163 26.88 4.63 31.02
C ARG A 163 27.10 3.94 29.67
N LEU A 164 27.72 2.77 29.68
CA LEU A 164 27.91 1.96 28.47
C LEU A 164 26.57 1.52 27.86
N ARG A 165 25.59 1.12 28.68
CA ARG A 165 24.23 0.79 28.22
C ARG A 165 23.53 1.99 27.58
N VAL A 166 23.68 3.18 28.15
CA VAL A 166 23.14 4.43 27.57
C VAL A 166 23.78 4.73 26.23
N ALA A 167 25.10 4.63 26.12
CA ALA A 167 25.80 4.83 24.85
C ALA A 167 25.35 3.79 23.80
N ARG A 168 25.18 2.53 24.20
CA ARG A 168 24.69 1.45 23.32
C ARG A 168 23.30 1.74 22.78
N GLN A 169 22.38 2.15 23.64
CA GLN A 169 21.03 2.52 23.23
C GLN A 169 21.08 3.69 22.23
N ALA A 170 21.88 4.72 22.52
CA ALA A 170 22.01 5.87 21.66
C ALA A 170 22.60 5.53 20.28
N LEU A 171 23.58 4.64 20.18
CA LEU A 171 24.08 4.19 18.89
C LEU A 171 23.04 3.36 18.12
N ALA A 172 22.31 2.49 18.82
CA ALA A 172 21.22 1.72 18.21
C ALA A 172 20.18 2.65 17.59
N ASP A 173 19.79 3.70 18.33
CA ASP A 173 18.88 4.73 17.86
C ASP A 173 19.47 5.55 16.70
N ALA A 174 20.76 5.88 16.76
CA ALA A 174 21.49 6.56 15.68
C ALA A 174 21.55 5.74 14.38
N SER A 175 21.78 4.42 14.49
CA SER A 175 21.76 3.54 13.32
C SER A 175 20.34 3.43 12.74
N ARG A 176 19.31 3.36 13.59
CA ARG A 176 17.90 3.29 13.18
C ARG A 176 17.43 4.57 12.48
N ILE A 177 17.74 5.75 13.03
CA ILE A 177 17.33 7.05 12.46
C ILE A 177 18.03 7.35 11.13
N VAL A 178 19.31 6.97 11.02
CA VAL A 178 20.10 7.14 9.80
C VAL A 178 19.77 6.04 8.78
N GLY A 179 19.17 4.92 9.18
CA GLY A 179 18.82 3.82 8.27
C GLY A 179 20.04 3.12 7.69
N ALA A 180 21.15 3.10 8.45
CA ALA A 180 22.38 2.41 8.13
C ALA A 180 23.04 1.95 9.43
N ARG A 181 23.68 0.78 9.45
CA ARG A 181 24.52 0.37 10.58
C ARG A 181 25.66 1.37 10.71
N VAL A 182 25.87 2.00 11.85
CA VAL A 182 27.03 2.89 12.08
C VAL A 182 28.13 2.08 12.77
N PRO A 183 29.36 2.02 12.22
CA PRO A 183 30.47 1.28 12.82
C PRO A 183 30.86 1.84 14.17
N GLY A 184 31.15 0.94 15.10
CA GLY A 184 31.55 1.24 16.46
C GLY A 184 33.03 1.06 16.73
N TYR A 185 33.61 1.98 17.48
CA TYR A 185 34.99 1.89 17.96
C TYR A 185 35.05 2.23 19.45
N VAL A 186 35.97 1.60 20.18
CA VAL A 186 36.20 1.89 21.59
C VAL A 186 37.64 2.39 21.76
N ALA A 187 37.81 3.52 22.43
CA ALA A 187 39.11 4.07 22.77
C ALA A 187 39.26 4.13 24.29
N VAL A 188 40.16 3.33 24.84
CA VAL A 188 40.38 3.21 26.28
C VAL A 188 41.55 4.08 26.71
N TYR A 189 41.26 5.08 27.55
CA TYR A 189 42.23 6.00 28.14
C TYR A 189 42.47 5.61 29.60
N GLN A 190 43.61 4.97 29.85
CA GLN A 190 43.98 4.52 31.18
C GLN A 190 45.49 4.73 31.39
N ARG A 191 45.86 5.32 32.53
CA ARG A 191 47.26 5.31 32.97
C ARG A 191 47.61 3.90 33.43
N LEU A 192 48.54 3.25 32.74
CA LEU A 192 48.93 1.86 32.95
C LEU A 192 50.13 1.75 33.90
N THR A 193 51.06 2.70 33.83
CA THR A 193 52.31 2.62 34.60
C THR A 193 52.73 3.98 35.19
N ARG A 194 53.45 3.94 36.33
CA ARG A 194 54.16 5.11 36.88
C ARG A 194 55.53 5.34 36.23
N LEU A 195 56.02 4.34 35.52
CA LEU A 195 57.34 4.36 34.92
C LEU A 195 57.25 5.16 33.60
N ALA A 196 58.29 5.93 33.29
CA ALA A 196 58.41 6.60 32.00
C ALA A 196 59.48 5.88 31.17
N PRO A 197 59.24 5.66 29.86
CA PRO A 197 60.29 5.15 28.99
C PRO A 197 61.41 6.20 28.87
N ARG A 198 62.67 5.76 28.70
CA ARG A 198 63.80 6.70 28.49
C ARG A 198 63.65 7.54 27.23
N ASN A 199 63.07 6.95 26.17
CA ASN A 199 62.71 7.66 24.94
C ASN A 199 61.30 8.26 25.06
N ALA A 200 61.13 9.22 25.97
CA ALA A 200 59.87 9.95 26.13
C ALA A 200 59.48 10.78 24.89
N ASP A 201 60.40 10.98 23.94
CA ASP A 201 60.22 11.80 22.74
C ASP A 201 59.11 11.30 21.79
N LEU A 202 58.74 10.01 21.86
CA LEU A 202 57.71 9.43 20.98
C LEU A 202 56.26 9.65 21.47
N GLY A 203 56.07 10.22 22.67
CA GLY A 203 54.76 10.46 23.25
C GLY A 203 53.94 9.17 23.53
N PRO A 204 52.70 9.30 24.03
CA PRO A 204 51.82 8.16 24.29
C PRO A 204 51.49 7.40 23.00
N GLN A 205 51.65 6.08 23.01
CA GLN A 205 51.41 5.23 21.83
C GLN A 205 50.10 4.46 21.93
N TRP A 206 49.36 4.43 20.83
CA TRP A 206 48.17 3.59 20.69
C TRP A 206 48.54 2.14 20.41
N HIS A 207 47.85 1.23 21.10
CA HIS A 207 47.78 -0.19 20.81
C HIS A 207 46.34 -0.51 20.36
N SER A 208 46.16 -1.14 19.21
CA SER A 208 44.84 -1.22 18.57
C SER A 208 44.60 -2.53 17.82
N VAL A 209 43.32 -2.92 17.75
CA VAL A 209 42.83 -4.09 17.01
C VAL A 209 41.60 -3.68 16.19
N SER A 210 41.47 -4.21 14.97
CA SER A 210 40.37 -3.92 14.04
C SER A 210 39.93 -5.17 13.30
N ALA A 211 38.65 -5.24 12.99
CA ALA A 211 38.02 -6.33 12.24
C ALA A 211 38.21 -6.22 10.72
N SER A 212 38.57 -5.03 10.19
CA SER A 212 38.53 -4.74 8.74
C SER A 212 39.89 -4.87 8.05
N ALA A 213 40.98 -4.85 8.82
CA ALA A 213 42.35 -4.97 8.33
C ALA A 213 43.20 -5.67 9.40
N PRO A 214 44.20 -6.49 9.01
CA PRO A 214 45.27 -6.84 9.92
C PRO A 214 46.02 -5.55 10.22
N LEU A 215 45.68 -4.91 11.34
CA LEU A 215 46.39 -3.72 11.78
C LEU A 215 47.87 -4.09 11.92
N ILE A 216 48.72 -3.15 11.51
CA ILE A 216 50.18 -3.16 11.64
C ILE A 216 50.62 -3.41 13.11
N ASP A 217 49.69 -3.31 14.06
CA ASP A 217 49.90 -3.41 15.50
C ASP A 217 50.06 -4.83 16.06
N ALA A 218 49.68 -5.90 15.34
CA ALA A 218 49.98 -7.26 15.81
C ALA A 218 51.50 -7.45 16.00
N GLN A 219 52.30 -6.87 15.11
CA GLN A 219 53.76 -6.86 15.21
C GLN A 219 54.28 -6.00 16.37
N ARG A 220 53.56 -4.94 16.77
CA ARG A 220 53.92 -4.07 17.90
C ARG A 220 53.58 -4.69 19.25
N ILE A 221 52.40 -5.30 19.40
CA ILE A 221 52.05 -6.07 20.60
C ILE A 221 53.06 -7.21 20.77
N GLU A 222 53.42 -7.90 19.68
CA GLU A 222 54.48 -8.92 19.69
C GLU A 222 55.86 -8.34 20.04
N ALA A 223 56.19 -7.12 19.57
CA ALA A 223 57.43 -6.44 19.95
C ALA A 223 57.46 -6.04 21.43
N VAL A 224 56.34 -5.60 22.00
CA VAL A 224 56.20 -5.30 23.43
C VAL A 224 56.39 -6.58 24.26
N ILE A 225 55.77 -7.69 23.85
CA ILE A 225 55.96 -9.01 24.49
C ILE A 225 57.42 -9.45 24.40
N ARG A 226 58.04 -9.40 23.21
CA ARG A 226 59.46 -9.75 23.03
C ARG A 226 60.40 -8.89 23.88
N ARG A 227 60.10 -7.60 24.05
CA ARG A 227 60.90 -6.71 24.90
C ARG A 227 60.69 -7.00 26.38
N ALA A 228 59.48 -7.35 26.79
CA ALA A 228 59.17 -7.79 28.15
C ALA A 228 59.89 -9.10 28.53
N GLU A 229 60.12 -9.99 27.57
CA GLU A 229 60.85 -11.25 27.76
C GLU A 229 62.38 -11.08 27.83
N SER A 230 62.90 -9.89 27.50
CA SER A 230 64.34 -9.62 27.50
C SER A 230 64.90 -9.41 28.93
N ASP A 231 66.16 -9.83 29.16
CA ASP A 231 66.79 -9.76 30.49
C ASP A 231 66.90 -8.30 30.99
N PRO A 232 66.28 -7.93 32.12
CA PRO A 232 66.35 -6.58 32.70
C PRO A 232 67.76 -6.12 33.08
N ARG A 233 68.73 -7.03 33.17
CA ARG A 233 70.14 -6.71 33.39
C ARG A 233 70.84 -6.24 32.11
N ARG A 234 70.29 -6.55 30.94
CA ARG A 234 70.84 -6.19 29.61
C ARG A 234 70.09 -5.03 28.93
N ASP A 235 68.78 -4.94 29.12
CA ASP A 235 67.96 -3.79 28.67
C ASP A 235 67.34 -3.10 29.89
N PRO A 236 67.82 -1.90 30.28
CA PRO A 236 67.25 -1.14 31.38
C PRO A 236 65.77 -0.75 31.16
N ASP A 237 65.29 -0.71 29.92
CA ASP A 237 63.89 -0.46 29.58
C ASP A 237 63.03 -1.73 29.67
N ALA A 238 63.63 -2.93 29.81
CA ALA A 238 62.87 -4.18 29.90
C ALA A 238 61.95 -4.19 31.14
N ARG A 239 62.32 -3.50 32.22
CA ARG A 239 61.42 -3.32 33.38
C ARG A 239 60.16 -2.52 33.01
N TYR A 240 60.32 -1.43 32.27
CA TYR A 240 59.19 -0.65 31.78
C TYR A 240 58.35 -1.50 30.82
N ALA A 241 58.98 -2.13 29.83
CA ALA A 241 58.30 -2.96 28.84
C ALA A 241 57.54 -4.14 29.47
N ALA A 242 58.09 -4.77 30.51
CA ALA A 242 57.41 -5.85 31.22
C ALA A 242 56.17 -5.36 31.99
N VAL A 243 56.27 -4.21 32.67
CA VAL A 243 55.14 -3.62 33.39
C VAL A 243 54.08 -3.13 32.40
N GLU A 244 54.48 -2.48 31.31
CA GLU A 244 53.60 -2.03 30.23
C GLU A 244 52.89 -3.23 29.58
N ALA A 245 53.60 -4.29 29.22
CA ALA A 245 53.02 -5.50 28.64
C ALA A 245 51.99 -6.16 29.57
N ALA A 246 52.32 -6.30 30.86
CA ALA A 246 51.43 -6.90 31.85
C ALA A 246 50.17 -6.03 32.09
N ALA A 247 50.36 -4.71 32.21
CA ALA A 247 49.26 -3.76 32.39
C ALA A 247 48.37 -3.71 31.14
N LEU A 248 48.96 -3.71 29.94
CA LEU A 248 48.26 -3.74 28.67
C LEU A 248 47.43 -5.03 28.51
N ALA A 249 48.02 -6.20 28.78
CA ALA A 249 47.30 -7.47 28.74
C ALA A 249 46.12 -7.49 29.72
N SER A 250 46.33 -6.93 30.93
CA SER A 250 45.30 -6.81 31.96
C SER A 250 44.15 -5.89 31.53
N ILE A 251 44.43 -4.66 31.07
CA ILE A 251 43.39 -3.72 30.64
C ILE A 251 42.64 -4.22 29.41
N VAL A 252 43.30 -4.91 28.48
CA VAL A 252 42.66 -5.53 27.31
C VAL A 252 41.67 -6.60 27.78
N GLY A 253 42.10 -7.50 28.67
CA GLY A 253 41.23 -8.54 29.23
C GLY A 253 40.05 -7.97 30.02
N TRP A 254 40.28 -6.93 30.81
CA TRP A 254 39.20 -6.21 31.51
C TRP A 254 38.24 -5.54 30.52
N THR A 255 38.74 -4.88 29.47
CA THR A 255 37.92 -4.23 28.44
C THR A 255 37.01 -5.23 27.75
N GLN A 256 37.49 -6.44 27.45
CA GLN A 256 36.66 -7.50 26.87
C GLN A 256 35.50 -7.89 27.78
N ARG A 257 35.74 -8.04 29.09
CA ARG A 257 34.71 -8.43 30.07
C ARG A 257 33.73 -7.30 30.37
N ALA A 258 34.25 -6.15 30.84
CA ALA A 258 33.44 -5.06 31.37
C ALA A 258 32.83 -4.18 30.26
N VAL A 259 33.62 -3.86 29.23
CA VAL A 259 33.20 -2.96 28.16
C VAL A 259 32.53 -3.71 27.02
N PHE A 260 33.24 -4.62 26.34
CA PHE A 260 32.67 -5.32 25.18
C PHE A 260 31.51 -6.21 25.59
N GLY A 261 31.64 -6.94 26.70
CA GLY A 261 30.54 -7.71 27.28
C GLY A 261 29.25 -6.90 27.39
N THR A 262 29.31 -5.69 27.94
CA THR A 262 28.15 -4.79 28.05
C THR A 262 27.63 -4.29 26.69
N LEU A 263 28.53 -3.91 25.79
CA LEU A 263 28.18 -3.34 24.48
C LEU A 263 27.61 -4.39 23.51
N THR A 264 28.01 -5.66 23.63
CA THR A 264 27.62 -6.73 22.71
C THR A 264 26.64 -7.76 23.30
N ASP A 265 26.29 -7.69 24.59
CA ASP A 265 25.38 -8.65 25.23
C ASP A 265 24.02 -8.73 24.51
N PRO A 266 23.66 -9.86 23.87
CA PRO A 266 22.40 -9.99 23.13
C PRO A 266 21.16 -9.97 24.03
N ARG A 267 21.30 -10.11 25.36
CA ARG A 267 20.19 -10.11 26.31
C ARG A 267 19.66 -8.71 26.64
N GLN A 268 20.42 -7.66 26.30
CA GLN A 268 19.99 -6.27 26.49
C GLN A 268 18.99 -5.86 25.39
N PRO A 269 18.02 -4.96 25.70
CA PRO A 269 16.94 -4.60 24.76
C PRO A 269 17.43 -3.82 23.52
N ALA A 270 18.52 -3.07 23.65
CA ALA A 270 19.15 -2.36 22.53
C ALA A 270 19.86 -3.35 21.61
N THR A 271 19.88 -3.09 20.29
CA THR A 271 20.68 -3.91 19.36
C THR A 271 22.15 -3.93 19.80
N PRO A 272 22.84 -5.09 19.74
CA PRO A 272 24.28 -5.17 20.03
C PRO A 272 25.08 -4.16 19.23
N TRP A 273 26.08 -3.56 19.86
CA TRP A 273 26.97 -2.61 19.22
C TRP A 273 27.85 -3.35 18.20
N ALA A 274 27.81 -2.94 16.93
CA ALA A 274 28.69 -3.49 15.90
C ALA A 274 30.10 -2.91 16.06
N LEU A 275 30.93 -3.55 16.88
CA LEU A 275 32.31 -3.15 17.15
C LEU A 275 33.23 -3.56 15.99
N PHE A 276 33.93 -2.59 15.40
CA PHE A 276 34.87 -2.77 14.28
C PHE A 276 36.33 -2.59 14.70
N GLY A 277 36.59 -2.04 15.88
CA GLY A 277 37.92 -1.95 16.45
C GLY A 277 37.95 -1.35 17.83
N ALA A 278 39.07 -1.52 18.51
CA ALA A 278 39.33 -0.92 19.81
C ALA A 278 40.80 -0.54 19.94
N GLY A 279 41.07 0.52 20.71
CA GLY A 279 42.40 1.01 21.00
C GLY A 279 42.60 1.25 22.50
N TRP A 280 43.82 1.06 22.95
CA TRP A 280 44.29 1.30 24.32
C TRP A 280 45.53 2.19 24.27
N ILE A 281 45.67 3.07 25.24
CA ILE A 281 46.80 3.98 25.35
C ILE A 281 47.17 4.20 26.82
N ASP A 282 48.47 4.27 27.12
CA ASP A 282 48.97 4.69 28.44
C ASP A 282 48.84 6.22 28.64
N CYS A 283 47.60 6.70 28.53
CA CYS A 283 47.23 8.10 28.66
C CYS A 283 45.84 8.17 29.27
N GLY A 284 45.65 8.99 30.30
CA GLY A 284 44.36 9.04 30.98
C GLY A 284 44.37 9.86 32.26
N PRO A 285 43.28 9.81 33.02
CA PRO A 285 43.14 10.55 34.27
C PRO A 285 44.02 9.94 35.37
N ALA A 286 44.10 10.63 36.51
CA ALA A 286 44.68 10.06 37.72
C ALA A 286 43.85 8.85 38.15
N SER A 287 44.52 7.82 38.68
CA SER A 287 43.87 6.58 39.08
C SER A 287 44.45 6.04 40.38
N ASP A 288 43.65 5.27 41.10
CA ASP A 288 44.00 4.66 42.38
C ASP A 288 43.35 3.27 42.53
N ALA A 289 43.68 2.57 43.61
CA ALA A 289 43.19 1.20 43.87
C ALA A 289 41.65 1.10 43.99
N GLY A 290 40.95 2.21 44.18
CA GLY A 290 39.49 2.26 44.27
C GLY A 290 38.80 2.27 42.91
N LYS A 291 39.53 2.38 41.80
CA LYS A 291 38.96 2.50 40.46
C LYS A 291 38.61 1.16 39.81
N PRO A 292 37.68 1.11 38.84
CA PRO A 292 37.10 -0.16 38.35
C PRO A 292 38.12 -1.15 37.79
N TRP A 293 39.11 -0.67 37.02
CA TRP A 293 40.13 -1.54 36.47
C TRP A 293 41.09 -2.02 37.56
N GLU A 294 41.54 -1.12 38.44
CA GLU A 294 42.47 -1.41 39.52
C GLU A 294 41.89 -2.41 40.53
N GLN A 295 40.61 -2.27 40.86
CA GLN A 295 39.88 -3.24 41.66
C GLN A 295 39.83 -4.62 40.98
N ASP A 296 39.63 -4.68 39.66
CA ASP A 296 39.65 -5.94 38.91
C ASP A 296 41.03 -6.59 38.91
N VAL A 297 42.10 -5.79 38.74
CA VAL A 297 43.48 -6.25 38.86
C VAL A 297 43.73 -6.81 40.26
N GLN A 298 43.35 -6.09 41.31
CA GLN A 298 43.52 -6.54 42.68
C GLN A 298 42.70 -7.80 42.99
N ARG A 299 41.49 -7.92 42.42
CA ARG A 299 40.64 -9.11 42.56
C ARG A 299 41.29 -10.35 41.97
N HIS A 300 41.89 -10.25 40.78
CA HIS A 300 42.49 -11.38 40.06
C HIS A 300 43.91 -11.71 40.50
N THR A 301 44.73 -10.70 40.77
CA THR A 301 46.17 -10.87 41.07
C THR A 301 46.49 -10.81 42.56
N ARG A 302 45.56 -10.31 43.39
CA ARG A 302 45.79 -9.93 44.80
C ARG A 302 46.81 -8.81 44.99
N ILE A 303 47.26 -8.17 43.91
CA ILE A 303 48.19 -7.03 43.93
C ILE A 303 47.38 -5.75 43.76
N ALA A 304 47.51 -4.81 44.68
CA ALA A 304 46.91 -3.48 44.56
C ALA A 304 47.78 -2.61 43.63
N PRO A 305 47.26 -2.13 42.49
CA PRO A 305 47.99 -1.21 41.63
C PRO A 305 48.30 0.09 42.36
N ALA A 306 49.46 0.67 42.08
CA ALA A 306 49.89 1.90 42.73
C ALA A 306 49.21 3.12 42.08
N SER A 307 48.77 4.11 42.86
CA SER A 307 48.08 5.30 42.35
C SER A 307 48.91 6.08 41.33
N VAL A 308 48.34 6.49 40.20
CA VAL A 308 49.05 7.16 39.11
C VAL A 308 48.51 8.57 38.92
N ASP A 309 49.39 9.52 38.61
CA ASP A 309 48.99 10.88 38.25
C ASP A 309 48.41 10.94 36.83
N ALA A 310 47.55 11.94 36.60
CA ALA A 310 46.91 12.17 35.31
C ALA A 310 47.93 12.57 34.23
N THR A 311 47.73 12.12 32.99
CA THR A 311 48.44 12.70 31.85
C THR A 311 47.95 14.13 31.60
N PRO A 312 48.85 15.12 31.44
CA PRO A 312 48.47 16.46 31.02
C PRO A 312 47.66 16.45 29.73
N ALA A 313 46.63 17.29 29.65
CA ALA A 313 45.90 17.52 28.40
C ALA A 313 46.78 18.31 27.41
N PRO A 314 46.58 18.16 26.08
CA PRO A 314 45.56 17.34 25.45
C PRO A 314 45.95 15.87 25.30
N TRP A 315 44.96 14.98 25.39
CA TRP A 315 45.12 13.56 25.11
C TRP A 315 44.99 13.32 23.60
N PRO A 316 45.75 12.38 23.01
CA PRO A 316 45.70 12.13 21.58
C PRO A 316 44.39 11.45 21.19
N LEU A 317 43.88 11.77 19.99
CA LEU A 317 42.72 11.09 19.39
C LEU A 317 43.12 9.68 18.91
N PRO A 318 42.19 8.72 18.85
CA PRO A 318 42.46 7.34 18.48
C PRO A 318 42.61 7.16 16.96
N GLN A 319 43.61 7.83 16.40
CA GLN A 319 43.86 7.88 14.97
C GLN A 319 44.01 6.50 14.28
N PRO A 320 44.71 5.50 14.86
CA PRO A 320 44.84 4.19 14.23
C PRO A 320 43.50 3.47 13.97
N LEU A 321 42.46 3.78 14.77
CA LEU A 321 41.13 3.23 14.56
C LEU A 321 40.46 3.79 13.30
N ILE A 322 40.84 5.00 12.90
CA ILE A 322 40.30 5.67 11.70
C ILE A 322 40.93 5.11 10.44
N GLU A 323 42.24 4.87 10.47
CA GLU A 323 42.96 4.28 9.34
C GLU A 323 42.45 2.88 8.98
N ALA A 324 41.96 2.14 9.98
CA ALA A 324 41.37 0.81 9.82
C ALA A 324 39.85 0.81 9.53
N MET A 325 39.23 1.99 9.34
CA MET A 325 37.79 2.05 9.06
C MET A 325 37.46 1.42 7.71
N PRO A 326 36.36 0.63 7.62
CA PRO A 326 35.93 0.09 6.35
C PRO A 326 35.47 1.24 5.44
N ARG A 327 36.17 1.43 4.32
CA ARG A 327 35.78 2.38 3.29
C ARG A 327 34.44 1.95 2.69
N ARG A 328 33.37 2.65 3.01
CA ARG A 328 32.04 2.35 2.45
C ARG A 328 31.99 2.73 0.98
N ALA A 329 31.56 1.79 0.15
CA ALA A 329 31.12 2.11 -1.20
C ALA A 329 29.90 3.04 -1.08
N ALA A 330 30.08 4.32 -1.34
CA ALA A 330 29.02 5.31 -1.26
C ALA A 330 28.00 5.06 -2.39
N THR A 331 26.90 4.38 -2.09
CA THR A 331 25.76 4.33 -3.01
C THR A 331 25.18 5.74 -3.16
N SER A 332 25.12 6.24 -4.41
CA SER A 332 24.55 7.55 -4.68
C SER A 332 23.09 7.62 -4.18
N PRO A 333 22.73 8.63 -3.36
CA PRO A 333 21.37 8.80 -2.87
C PRO A 333 20.32 8.90 -3.99
N ARG A 334 20.72 9.41 -5.17
CA ARG A 334 19.85 9.49 -6.35
C ARG A 334 19.64 8.13 -7.02
N MET A 335 20.66 7.29 -7.06
CA MET A 335 20.54 5.92 -7.57
C MET A 335 19.60 5.11 -6.67
N ALA A 336 19.73 5.27 -5.35
CA ALA A 336 18.79 4.69 -4.40
C ALA A 336 17.37 5.22 -4.63
N ALA A 337 17.18 6.53 -4.84
CA ALA A 337 15.87 7.11 -5.12
C ALA A 337 15.26 6.59 -6.43
N PHE A 338 16.08 6.44 -7.47
CA PHE A 338 15.67 5.84 -8.73
C PHE A 338 15.23 4.38 -8.56
N ALA A 339 16.00 3.57 -7.83
CA ALA A 339 15.63 2.19 -7.52
C ALA A 339 14.30 2.10 -6.75
N HIS A 340 14.08 2.99 -5.77
CA HIS A 340 12.78 3.08 -5.08
C HIS A 340 11.65 3.47 -6.03
N ALA A 341 11.88 4.45 -6.92
CA ALA A 341 10.87 4.85 -7.89
C ALA A 341 10.48 3.70 -8.83
N VAL A 342 11.46 2.94 -9.32
CA VAL A 342 11.23 1.73 -10.14
C VAL A 342 10.43 0.69 -9.35
N GLY A 343 10.82 0.40 -8.10
CA GLY A 343 10.09 -0.52 -7.23
C GLY A 343 8.64 -0.09 -6.97
N MET A 344 8.41 1.21 -6.73
CA MET A 344 7.06 1.77 -6.54
C MET A 344 6.22 1.67 -7.81
N THR A 345 6.80 1.95 -8.98
CA THR A 345 6.12 1.77 -10.27
C THR A 345 5.75 0.31 -10.52
N ALA A 346 6.64 -0.64 -10.21
CA ALA A 346 6.35 -2.07 -10.34
C ALA A 346 5.20 -2.51 -9.43
N LEU A 347 5.18 -2.04 -8.17
CA LEU A 347 4.08 -2.30 -7.24
C LEU A 347 2.76 -1.70 -7.73
N ALA A 348 2.78 -0.45 -8.22
CA ALA A 348 1.61 0.21 -8.79
C ALA A 348 1.09 -0.53 -10.03
N ALA A 349 1.99 -0.96 -10.91
CA ALA A 349 1.63 -1.79 -12.07
C ALA A 349 0.98 -3.11 -11.63
N GLY A 350 1.58 -3.84 -10.68
CA GLY A 350 1.01 -5.07 -10.15
C GLY A 350 -0.40 -4.89 -9.58
N ALA A 351 -0.62 -3.81 -8.82
CA ALA A 351 -1.95 -3.47 -8.31
C ALA A 351 -2.94 -3.12 -9.43
N ALA A 352 -2.50 -2.44 -10.49
CA ALA A 352 -3.31 -2.15 -11.67
C ALA A 352 -3.67 -3.43 -12.45
N PHE A 353 -2.72 -4.35 -12.66
CA PHE A 353 -3.00 -5.64 -13.30
C PHE A 353 -4.05 -6.45 -12.52
N LEU A 354 -3.92 -6.51 -11.20
CA LEU A 354 -4.90 -7.20 -10.34
C LEU A 354 -6.28 -6.55 -10.40
N GLY A 355 -6.35 -5.21 -10.35
CA GLY A 355 -7.60 -4.47 -10.48
C GLY A 355 -8.25 -4.67 -11.86
N SER A 356 -7.45 -4.66 -12.92
CA SER A 356 -7.93 -4.90 -14.28
C SER A 356 -8.44 -6.33 -14.49
N GLY A 357 -7.74 -7.31 -13.91
CA GLY A 357 -8.17 -8.71 -13.94
C GLY A 357 -9.53 -8.92 -13.27
N ARG A 358 -9.78 -8.28 -12.12
CA ARG A 358 -11.07 -8.36 -11.43
C ARG A 358 -12.21 -7.75 -12.24
N HIS A 359 -12.02 -6.55 -12.79
CA HIS A 359 -13.05 -5.93 -13.64
C HIS A 359 -13.34 -6.72 -14.90
N ASN A 360 -12.31 -7.33 -15.50
CA ASN A 360 -12.53 -8.22 -16.65
C ASN A 360 -13.32 -9.46 -16.26
N ALA A 361 -13.00 -10.09 -15.12
CA ALA A 361 -13.80 -11.21 -14.61
C ALA A 361 -15.26 -10.82 -14.36
N GLU A 362 -15.50 -9.70 -13.67
CA GLU A 362 -16.85 -9.17 -13.40
C GLU A 362 -17.62 -8.84 -14.69
N LEU A 363 -16.94 -8.30 -15.72
CA LEU A 363 -17.53 -8.06 -17.03
C LEU A 363 -17.95 -9.38 -17.70
N LEU A 364 -17.05 -10.35 -17.74
CA LEU A 364 -17.32 -11.66 -18.36
C LEU A 364 -18.46 -12.38 -17.63
N ASP A 365 -18.42 -12.42 -16.30
CA ASP A 365 -19.45 -13.07 -15.48
C ASP A 365 -20.82 -12.40 -15.68
N ARG A 366 -20.88 -11.06 -15.72
CA ARG A 366 -22.13 -10.33 -15.99
C ARG A 366 -22.71 -10.68 -17.35
N VAL A 367 -21.90 -10.65 -18.40
CA VAL A 367 -22.37 -10.89 -19.77
C VAL A 367 -22.82 -12.34 -19.94
N HIS A 368 -22.07 -13.32 -19.40
CA HIS A 368 -22.49 -14.72 -19.41
C HIS A 368 -23.79 -14.92 -18.65
N ALA A 369 -23.92 -14.36 -17.44
CA ALA A 369 -25.16 -14.45 -16.66
C ALA A 369 -26.37 -13.86 -17.41
N ASN A 370 -26.19 -12.76 -18.14
CA ASN A 370 -27.25 -12.17 -18.96
C ASN A 370 -27.62 -13.06 -20.15
N LEU A 371 -26.63 -13.68 -20.81
CA LEU A 371 -26.85 -14.65 -21.90
C LEU A 371 -27.60 -15.88 -21.41
N ASP A 372 -27.17 -16.47 -20.29
CA ASP A 372 -27.81 -17.63 -19.67
C ASP A 372 -29.24 -17.32 -19.24
N ARG A 373 -29.46 -16.15 -18.63
CA ARG A 373 -30.79 -15.66 -18.27
C ARG A 373 -31.69 -15.57 -19.50
N TYR A 374 -31.22 -14.96 -20.60
CA TYR A 374 -32.00 -14.88 -21.83
C TYR A 374 -32.32 -16.26 -22.42
N ALA A 375 -31.34 -17.17 -22.43
CA ALA A 375 -31.51 -18.53 -22.95
C ALA A 375 -32.50 -19.37 -22.12
N SER A 376 -32.57 -19.13 -20.81
CA SER A 376 -33.47 -19.86 -19.90
C SER A 376 -34.94 -19.46 -19.97
N ILE A 377 -35.27 -18.27 -20.52
CA ILE A 377 -36.65 -17.77 -20.56
C ILE A 377 -37.39 -18.40 -21.75
N ALA A 378 -38.47 -19.10 -21.45
CA ALA A 378 -39.33 -19.74 -22.43
C ALA A 378 -39.96 -18.70 -23.39
N ALA A 379 -40.24 -19.12 -24.63
CA ALA A 379 -40.70 -18.24 -25.70
C ALA A 379 -42.12 -17.66 -25.49
N ASP A 380 -42.90 -18.28 -24.63
CA ASP A 380 -44.24 -17.85 -24.22
C ASP A 380 -44.23 -16.66 -23.24
N HIS A 381 -43.10 -16.39 -22.57
CA HIS A 381 -42.93 -15.30 -21.62
C HIS A 381 -42.28 -14.06 -22.27
N ASP A 382 -42.96 -13.48 -23.26
CA ASP A 382 -42.46 -12.39 -24.10
C ASP A 382 -41.97 -11.16 -23.31
N ASP A 383 -42.72 -10.69 -22.31
CA ASP A 383 -42.33 -9.53 -21.49
C ASP A 383 -40.98 -9.76 -20.79
N ALA A 384 -40.83 -10.91 -20.12
CA ALA A 384 -39.59 -11.27 -19.43
C ALA A 384 -38.42 -11.46 -20.41
N ARG A 385 -38.70 -12.00 -21.60
CA ARG A 385 -37.70 -12.21 -22.65
C ARG A 385 -37.25 -10.89 -23.27
N ARG A 386 -38.15 -9.92 -23.47
CA ARG A 386 -37.84 -8.55 -23.87
C ARG A 386 -36.98 -7.84 -22.82
N ASP A 387 -37.28 -8.04 -21.54
CA ASP A 387 -36.47 -7.49 -20.45
C ASP A 387 -35.04 -8.02 -20.46
N ALA A 388 -34.86 -9.33 -20.59
CA ALA A 388 -33.53 -9.94 -20.72
C ALA A 388 -32.81 -9.49 -22.01
N LEU A 389 -33.53 -9.36 -23.12
CA LEU A 389 -32.99 -8.86 -24.39
C LEU A 389 -32.44 -7.43 -24.26
N ARG A 390 -33.12 -6.55 -23.51
CA ARG A 390 -32.63 -5.18 -23.24
C ARG A 390 -31.27 -5.20 -22.53
N SER A 391 -31.04 -6.12 -21.61
CA SER A 391 -29.73 -6.30 -20.97
C SER A 391 -28.65 -6.74 -21.96
N LEU A 392 -28.94 -7.70 -22.85
CA LEU A 392 -27.99 -8.13 -23.89
C LEU A 392 -27.63 -7.01 -24.87
N VAL A 393 -28.62 -6.21 -25.28
CA VAL A 393 -28.40 -5.05 -26.15
C VAL A 393 -27.50 -4.02 -25.45
N ALA A 394 -27.74 -3.76 -24.16
CA ALA A 394 -26.90 -2.85 -23.38
C ALA A 394 -25.45 -3.36 -23.27
N ASP A 395 -25.24 -4.65 -23.00
CA ASP A 395 -23.91 -5.27 -22.96
C ASP A 395 -23.21 -5.20 -24.32
N ARG A 396 -23.91 -5.52 -25.43
CA ARG A 396 -23.38 -5.38 -26.80
C ARG A 396 -22.94 -3.95 -27.07
N ASP A 397 -23.80 -2.97 -26.78
CA ASP A 397 -23.53 -1.56 -27.05
C ASP A 397 -22.36 -1.03 -26.20
N GLU A 398 -22.20 -1.56 -24.98
CA GLU A 398 -21.03 -1.28 -24.13
C GLU A 398 -19.73 -1.81 -24.77
N LEU A 399 -19.70 -3.07 -25.18
CA LEU A 399 -18.52 -3.70 -25.77
C LEU A 399 -18.16 -3.09 -27.13
N ASP A 400 -19.16 -2.78 -27.94
CA ASP A 400 -18.99 -2.13 -29.24
C ASP A 400 -18.49 -0.67 -29.09
N ARG A 401 -18.94 0.03 -28.03
CA ARG A 401 -18.34 1.32 -27.67
C ARG A 401 -16.87 1.18 -27.34
N TYR A 402 -16.46 0.19 -26.56
CA TYR A 402 -15.04 -0.05 -26.25
C TYR A 402 -14.22 -0.36 -27.51
N ALA A 403 -14.78 -1.08 -28.47
CA ALA A 403 -14.12 -1.33 -29.75
C ALA A 403 -13.89 -0.03 -30.55
N ARG A 404 -14.82 0.93 -30.51
CA ARG A 404 -14.72 2.21 -31.22
C ARG A 404 -13.87 3.26 -30.50
N THR A 405 -14.07 3.44 -29.21
CA THR A 405 -13.46 4.54 -28.44
C THR A 405 -12.20 4.14 -27.69
N GLY A 406 -11.88 2.84 -27.67
CA GLY A 406 -10.79 2.26 -26.88
C GLY A 406 -11.26 1.69 -25.55
N VAL A 407 -10.52 0.69 -25.07
CA VAL A 407 -10.78 -0.02 -23.82
C VAL A 407 -10.38 0.85 -22.63
N PRO A 408 -11.25 1.04 -21.61
CA PRO A 408 -10.91 1.81 -20.44
C PRO A 408 -9.75 1.17 -19.66
N LEU A 409 -8.93 1.97 -18.97
CA LEU A 409 -7.74 1.48 -18.25
C LEU A 409 -8.06 0.38 -17.23
N ARG A 410 -9.23 0.45 -16.57
CA ARG A 410 -9.71 -0.60 -15.65
C ARG A 410 -9.96 -1.97 -16.31
N LEU A 411 -10.03 -2.06 -17.63
CA LEU A 411 -10.16 -3.32 -18.38
C LEU A 411 -8.91 -3.61 -19.23
N SER A 412 -7.95 -2.69 -19.27
CA SER A 412 -6.81 -2.72 -20.18
C SER A 412 -5.68 -3.62 -19.69
N PHE A 413 -4.42 -3.26 -19.99
CA PHE A 413 -3.21 -4.02 -19.68
C PHE A 413 -3.17 -5.41 -20.34
N GLY A 414 -3.77 -5.54 -21.52
CA GLY A 414 -3.81 -6.80 -22.27
C GLY A 414 -4.75 -7.86 -21.71
N LEU A 415 -5.55 -7.54 -20.68
CA LEU A 415 -6.49 -8.48 -20.05
C LEU A 415 -7.92 -8.40 -20.62
N TYR A 416 -8.18 -7.51 -21.58
CA TYR A 416 -9.50 -7.31 -22.15
C TYR A 416 -9.91 -8.44 -23.11
N HIS A 417 -10.96 -9.17 -22.75
CA HIS A 417 -11.51 -10.27 -23.56
C HIS A 417 -12.94 -10.02 -24.03
N GLY A 418 -13.56 -8.88 -23.68
CA GLY A 418 -14.97 -8.60 -23.98
C GLY A 418 -15.30 -8.60 -25.48
N ALA A 419 -14.35 -8.27 -26.36
CA ALA A 419 -14.55 -8.30 -27.81
C ALA A 419 -14.94 -9.70 -28.34
N GLN A 420 -14.49 -10.77 -27.67
CA GLN A 420 -14.79 -12.16 -28.06
C GLN A 420 -16.27 -12.53 -27.83
N LEU A 421 -16.98 -11.76 -26.99
CA LEU A 421 -18.39 -12.01 -26.67
C LEU A 421 -19.37 -11.37 -27.67
N LEU A 422 -18.90 -10.44 -28.51
CA LEU A 422 -19.74 -9.73 -29.49
C LEU A 422 -20.50 -10.69 -30.44
N PRO A 423 -19.87 -11.73 -31.03
CA PRO A 423 -20.59 -12.66 -31.91
C PRO A 423 -21.72 -13.41 -31.19
N ALA A 424 -21.50 -13.86 -29.95
CA ALA A 424 -22.51 -14.56 -29.16
C ALA A 424 -23.70 -13.64 -28.83
N LEU A 425 -23.43 -12.41 -28.42
CA LEU A 425 -24.46 -11.39 -28.18
C LEU A 425 -25.25 -11.07 -29.44
N ASN A 426 -24.58 -10.84 -30.57
CA ASN A 426 -25.24 -10.54 -31.84
C ASN A 426 -26.15 -11.69 -32.30
N THR A 427 -25.69 -12.93 -32.13
CA THR A 427 -26.48 -14.13 -32.48
C THR A 427 -27.72 -14.25 -31.59
N ALA A 428 -27.57 -14.06 -30.27
CA ALA A 428 -28.69 -14.11 -29.32
C ALA A 428 -29.73 -13.01 -29.61
N ILE A 429 -29.27 -11.79 -29.90
CA ILE A 429 -30.14 -10.64 -30.22
C ILE A 429 -30.89 -10.89 -31.54
N ALA A 430 -30.19 -11.38 -32.57
CA ALA A 430 -30.79 -11.66 -33.88
C ALA A 430 -31.80 -12.81 -33.84
N GLY A 431 -31.67 -13.74 -32.88
CA GLY A 431 -32.56 -14.89 -32.72
C GLY A 431 -33.92 -14.58 -32.08
N TYR A 432 -34.17 -13.35 -31.63
CA TYR A 432 -35.45 -12.99 -31.04
C TYR A 432 -36.56 -12.86 -32.09
N GLN A 433 -37.69 -13.56 -31.87
CA GLN A 433 -38.91 -13.41 -32.66
C GLN A 433 -40.07 -13.06 -31.73
N PRO A 434 -40.82 -11.97 -32.00
CA PRO A 434 -41.99 -11.62 -31.21
C PRO A 434 -43.12 -12.63 -31.44
N PRO A 435 -43.98 -12.90 -30.42
CA PRO A 435 -45.14 -13.75 -30.59
C PRO A 435 -46.08 -13.16 -31.66
N PRO A 436 -46.83 -14.02 -32.39
CA PRO A 436 -47.81 -13.55 -33.35
C PRO A 436 -48.84 -12.65 -32.66
N PRO A 437 -49.29 -11.56 -33.32
CA PRO A 437 -50.26 -10.66 -32.72
C PRO A 437 -51.55 -11.41 -32.37
N PRO A 438 -52.19 -11.11 -31.23
CA PRO A 438 -53.45 -11.74 -30.87
C PRO A 438 -54.51 -11.49 -31.97
N PRO A 439 -55.48 -12.39 -32.14
CA PRO A 439 -56.53 -12.22 -33.14
C PRO A 439 -57.30 -10.91 -32.91
N ALA A 440 -57.69 -10.24 -34.00
CA ALA A 440 -58.48 -9.03 -33.91
C ALA A 440 -59.89 -9.36 -33.40
N VAL A 441 -60.27 -8.78 -32.26
CA VAL A 441 -61.60 -8.91 -31.64
C VAL A 441 -62.31 -7.56 -31.68
N VAL A 442 -63.50 -7.51 -32.26
CA VAL A 442 -64.41 -6.36 -32.15
C VAL A 442 -65.54 -6.75 -31.22
N THR A 443 -65.69 -6.00 -30.13
CA THR A 443 -66.74 -6.22 -29.14
C THR A 443 -67.90 -5.27 -29.40
N LEU A 444 -69.08 -5.81 -29.67
CA LEU A 444 -70.30 -5.05 -29.90
C LEU A 444 -71.24 -5.16 -28.70
N ASP A 445 -71.79 -4.03 -28.26
CA ASP A 445 -72.78 -4.00 -27.18
C ASP A 445 -74.12 -4.60 -27.64
N SER A 446 -74.57 -5.67 -26.97
CA SER A 446 -75.86 -6.31 -27.30
C SER A 446 -77.05 -5.40 -27.04
N MET A 447 -76.94 -4.42 -26.14
CA MET A 447 -78.04 -3.48 -25.86
C MET A 447 -78.27 -2.49 -26.99
N SER A 448 -77.22 -2.14 -27.73
CA SER A 448 -77.32 -1.35 -28.96
C SER A 448 -77.96 -2.16 -30.10
N LEU A 449 -77.69 -3.47 -30.14
CA LEU A 449 -78.12 -4.36 -31.23
C LEU A 449 -79.51 -4.98 -31.02
N PHE A 450 -79.89 -5.33 -29.78
CA PHE A 450 -81.08 -6.12 -29.47
C PHE A 450 -81.92 -5.50 -28.36
N ASP A 451 -83.22 -5.81 -28.33
CA ASP A 451 -84.09 -5.54 -27.17
C ASP A 451 -83.88 -6.57 -26.05
N SER A 452 -84.30 -6.22 -24.83
CA SER A 452 -84.27 -7.15 -23.69
C SER A 452 -85.05 -8.43 -23.98
N GLY A 453 -84.45 -9.59 -23.70
CA GLY A 453 -85.03 -10.90 -23.96
C GLY A 453 -85.22 -11.28 -25.44
N LYS A 454 -84.81 -10.42 -26.39
CA LYS A 454 -84.97 -10.68 -27.84
C LYS A 454 -83.63 -10.92 -28.52
N SER A 455 -83.69 -11.64 -29.64
CA SER A 455 -82.59 -11.92 -30.56
C SER A 455 -82.76 -11.26 -31.94
N LYS A 456 -83.79 -10.43 -32.14
CA LYS A 456 -83.99 -9.68 -33.39
C LYS A 456 -83.25 -8.34 -33.33
N LEU A 457 -82.48 -8.03 -34.37
CA LEU A 457 -81.73 -6.78 -34.49
C LEU A 457 -82.68 -5.56 -34.55
N LYS A 458 -82.30 -4.47 -33.87
CA LYS A 458 -83.05 -3.21 -33.84
C LYS A 458 -82.93 -2.45 -35.18
N PRO A 459 -83.98 -1.74 -35.64
CA PRO A 459 -83.97 -0.94 -36.88
C PRO A 459 -82.96 0.23 -36.97
N GLY A 460 -82.11 0.47 -35.97
CA GLY A 460 -81.03 1.47 -36.00
C GLY A 460 -79.63 0.90 -35.72
N SER A 461 -79.51 -0.41 -35.55
CA SER A 461 -78.25 -1.11 -35.24
C SER A 461 -77.24 -1.11 -36.39
N THR A 462 -77.70 -0.85 -37.62
CA THR A 462 -76.89 -0.77 -38.85
C THR A 462 -75.65 0.10 -38.69
N ARG A 463 -75.75 1.25 -37.99
CA ARG A 463 -74.60 2.16 -37.80
C ARG A 463 -73.47 1.54 -36.97
N THR A 464 -73.82 0.81 -35.91
CA THR A 464 -72.85 0.09 -35.06
C THR A 464 -72.27 -1.13 -35.77
N LEU A 465 -72.98 -1.67 -36.76
CA LEU A 465 -72.55 -2.83 -37.55
C LEU A 465 -71.67 -2.48 -38.75
N VAL A 466 -71.61 -1.21 -39.17
CA VAL A 466 -70.70 -0.75 -40.23
C VAL A 466 -69.23 -1.01 -39.84
N GLU A 467 -68.85 -0.71 -38.60
CA GLU A 467 -67.49 -0.94 -38.10
C GLU A 467 -67.10 -2.43 -38.15
N ALA A 468 -68.04 -3.32 -37.83
CA ALA A 468 -67.84 -4.75 -37.94
C ALA A 468 -67.65 -5.21 -39.40
N VAL A 469 -68.43 -4.66 -40.32
CA VAL A 469 -68.32 -4.95 -41.76
C VAL A 469 -67.00 -4.47 -42.33
N GLU A 470 -66.56 -3.26 -41.98
CA GLU A 470 -65.26 -2.71 -42.40
C GLU A 470 -64.11 -3.56 -41.86
N MET A 471 -64.16 -3.96 -40.60
CA MET A 471 -63.15 -4.81 -39.97
C MET A 471 -63.04 -6.18 -40.63
N ILE A 472 -64.17 -6.81 -40.97
CA ILE A 472 -64.22 -8.10 -41.68
C ILE A 472 -63.66 -7.95 -43.11
N LYS A 473 -64.08 -6.91 -43.85
CA LYS A 473 -63.61 -6.67 -45.22
C LYS A 473 -62.11 -6.34 -45.28
N ALA A 474 -61.57 -5.70 -44.25
CA ALA A 474 -60.15 -5.38 -44.17
C ALA A 474 -59.25 -6.62 -43.97
N HIS A 475 -59.81 -7.77 -43.64
CA HIS A 475 -59.06 -9.01 -43.37
C HIS A 475 -59.58 -10.21 -44.19
N PRO A 476 -59.44 -10.18 -45.52
CA PRO A 476 -59.88 -11.28 -46.36
C PRO A 476 -59.14 -12.59 -46.02
N GLY A 477 -59.85 -13.72 -46.01
CA GLY A 477 -59.27 -15.05 -45.76
C GLY A 477 -59.20 -15.49 -44.29
N LYS A 478 -59.81 -14.75 -43.35
CA LYS A 478 -59.99 -15.18 -41.96
C LYS A 478 -61.39 -15.74 -41.72
N ARG A 479 -61.53 -16.71 -40.82
CA ARG A 479 -62.83 -17.19 -40.36
C ARG A 479 -63.37 -16.26 -39.28
N ILE A 480 -64.69 -16.07 -39.25
CA ILE A 480 -65.36 -15.10 -38.40
C ILE A 480 -66.08 -15.88 -37.29
N LEU A 481 -65.60 -15.78 -36.05
CA LEU A 481 -66.28 -16.32 -34.88
C LEU A 481 -67.15 -15.25 -34.24
N ILE A 482 -68.46 -15.51 -34.14
CA ILE A 482 -69.43 -14.64 -33.47
C ILE A 482 -69.82 -15.29 -32.14
N ALA A 483 -69.38 -14.66 -31.05
CA ALA A 483 -69.58 -15.14 -29.69
C ALA A 483 -70.63 -14.30 -28.94
N GLY A 484 -71.74 -14.91 -28.54
CA GLY A 484 -72.80 -14.24 -27.78
C GLY A 484 -72.64 -14.43 -26.28
N HIS A 485 -72.88 -13.37 -25.50
CA HIS A 485 -72.84 -13.37 -24.04
C HIS A 485 -74.09 -12.70 -23.44
N THR A 486 -74.52 -13.18 -22.27
CA THR A 486 -75.60 -12.58 -21.46
C THR A 486 -75.09 -12.17 -20.08
N ASP A 487 -75.90 -11.41 -19.35
CA ASP A 487 -75.72 -11.27 -17.90
C ASP A 487 -76.31 -12.49 -17.18
N ASN A 488 -76.18 -12.52 -15.85
CA ASN A 488 -76.69 -13.60 -15.00
C ASN A 488 -78.20 -13.46 -14.68
N ALA A 489 -78.94 -12.60 -15.38
CA ALA A 489 -80.35 -12.38 -15.11
C ALA A 489 -81.19 -13.43 -15.86
N GLY A 490 -81.61 -14.49 -15.16
CA GLY A 490 -82.44 -15.56 -15.71
C GLY A 490 -81.84 -16.94 -15.48
N ASP A 491 -82.45 -17.96 -16.10
CA ASP A 491 -81.93 -19.34 -16.05
C ASP A 491 -80.79 -19.56 -17.05
N ALA A 492 -79.78 -20.34 -16.66
CA ALA A 492 -78.57 -20.59 -17.44
C ALA A 492 -78.88 -21.19 -18.84
N ARG A 493 -79.89 -22.08 -18.95
CA ARG A 493 -80.28 -22.69 -20.23
C ARG A 493 -80.93 -21.67 -21.16
N SER A 494 -81.74 -20.77 -20.59
CA SER A 494 -82.36 -19.67 -21.34
C SER A 494 -81.29 -18.69 -21.85
N ASN A 495 -80.33 -18.33 -21.00
CA ASN A 495 -79.21 -17.46 -21.34
C ASN A 495 -78.31 -18.03 -22.44
N LEU A 496 -78.04 -19.34 -22.40
CA LEU A 496 -77.31 -20.03 -23.45
C LEU A 496 -78.08 -20.02 -24.78
N THR A 497 -79.39 -20.24 -24.73
CA THR A 497 -80.24 -20.20 -25.94
C THR A 497 -80.30 -18.78 -26.53
N LEU A 498 -80.46 -17.77 -25.68
CA LEU A 498 -80.55 -16.36 -26.08
C LEU A 498 -79.23 -15.83 -26.67
N SER A 499 -78.09 -16.16 -26.04
CA SER A 499 -76.77 -15.78 -26.58
C SER A 499 -76.49 -16.42 -27.94
N ASN A 500 -76.79 -17.73 -28.10
CA ASN A 500 -76.68 -18.42 -29.39
C ASN A 500 -77.58 -17.77 -30.45
N ALA A 501 -78.85 -17.50 -30.12
CA ALA A 501 -79.79 -16.90 -31.05
C ALA A 501 -79.38 -15.48 -31.48
N ARG A 502 -78.83 -14.67 -30.56
CA ARG A 502 -78.30 -13.33 -30.88
C ARG A 502 -77.08 -13.39 -31.80
N ALA A 503 -76.15 -14.30 -31.51
CA ALA A 503 -74.97 -14.49 -32.34
C ALA A 503 -75.35 -15.02 -33.75
N ALA A 504 -76.35 -15.90 -33.85
CA ALA A 504 -76.90 -16.36 -35.14
C ALA A 504 -77.60 -15.23 -35.91
N ALA A 505 -78.40 -14.41 -35.25
CA ALA A 505 -79.06 -13.27 -35.89
C ALA A 505 -78.04 -12.24 -36.43
N LEU A 506 -76.94 -12.01 -35.71
CA LEU A 506 -75.86 -11.17 -36.18
C LEU A 506 -75.12 -11.80 -37.37
N ARG A 507 -74.87 -13.11 -37.36
CA ARG A 507 -74.30 -13.85 -38.49
C ARG A 507 -75.16 -13.65 -39.75
N ASP A 508 -76.46 -13.90 -39.65
CA ASP A 508 -77.36 -13.88 -40.80
C ASP A 508 -77.40 -12.48 -41.42
N TRP A 509 -77.46 -11.45 -40.58
CA TRP A 509 -77.35 -10.06 -41.03
C TRP A 509 -76.01 -9.75 -41.71
N LEU A 510 -74.89 -10.24 -41.16
CA LEU A 510 -73.56 -10.05 -41.75
C LEU A 510 -73.43 -10.76 -43.10
N ILE A 511 -74.01 -11.95 -43.26
CA ILE A 511 -74.07 -12.67 -44.54
C ILE A 511 -74.81 -11.82 -45.58
N GLU A 512 -75.99 -11.30 -45.23
CA GLU A 512 -76.79 -10.43 -46.11
C GLU A 512 -76.06 -9.13 -46.48
N ALA A 513 -75.38 -8.50 -45.52
CA ALA A 513 -74.71 -7.22 -45.70
C ALA A 513 -73.35 -7.31 -46.43
N THR A 514 -72.65 -8.44 -46.32
CA THR A 514 -71.28 -8.60 -46.84
C THR A 514 -71.17 -9.55 -48.04
N GLY A 515 -72.12 -10.46 -48.21
CA GLY A 515 -72.06 -11.52 -49.22
C GLY A 515 -71.08 -12.66 -48.90
N ILE A 516 -70.52 -12.70 -47.69
CA ILE A 516 -69.58 -13.75 -47.27
C ILE A 516 -70.35 -15.08 -47.07
N PRO A 517 -69.86 -16.22 -47.58
CA PRO A 517 -70.52 -17.51 -47.42
C PRO A 517 -70.72 -17.89 -45.94
N ALA A 518 -71.86 -18.51 -45.63
CA ALA A 518 -72.16 -18.98 -44.27
C ALA A 518 -71.08 -19.92 -43.70
N THR A 519 -70.34 -20.63 -44.56
CA THR A 519 -69.24 -21.53 -44.18
C THR A 519 -68.03 -20.82 -43.56
N GLN A 520 -67.89 -19.51 -43.72
CA GLN A 520 -66.82 -18.72 -43.07
C GLN A 520 -67.21 -18.20 -41.68
N PHE A 521 -68.46 -18.40 -41.25
CA PHE A 521 -68.94 -17.96 -39.95
C PHE A 521 -69.11 -19.13 -38.98
N ALA A 522 -68.54 -19.00 -37.79
CA ALA A 522 -68.83 -19.85 -36.65
C ALA A 522 -69.65 -19.06 -35.62
N VAL A 523 -70.68 -19.67 -35.05
CA VAL A 523 -71.56 -19.05 -34.05
C VAL A 523 -71.45 -19.84 -32.75
N GLN A 524 -71.20 -19.14 -31.65
CA GLN A 524 -71.11 -19.76 -30.31
C GLN A 524 -71.78 -18.87 -29.26
N GLY A 525 -72.77 -19.39 -28.56
CA GLY A 525 -73.33 -18.78 -27.35
C GLY A 525 -72.60 -19.30 -26.12
N TYR A 526 -72.22 -18.39 -25.23
CA TYR A 526 -71.60 -18.72 -23.94
C TYR A 526 -72.55 -18.49 -22.76
N GLY A 527 -73.75 -17.96 -22.97
CA GLY A 527 -74.65 -17.56 -21.90
C GLY A 527 -73.97 -16.58 -20.93
N ASP A 528 -74.15 -16.82 -19.63
CA ASP A 528 -73.58 -16.04 -18.53
C ASP A 528 -72.25 -16.60 -18.01
N THR A 529 -71.71 -17.65 -18.64
CA THR A 529 -70.51 -18.39 -18.15
C THR A 529 -69.19 -17.63 -18.33
N ARG A 530 -69.17 -16.54 -19.11
CA ARG A 530 -67.97 -15.71 -19.39
C ARG A 530 -68.24 -14.21 -19.15
N PRO A 531 -68.44 -13.78 -17.89
CA PRO A 531 -68.63 -12.37 -17.55
C PRO A 531 -67.30 -11.59 -17.64
N ILE A 532 -67.35 -10.36 -18.15
CA ILE A 532 -66.19 -9.43 -18.21
C ILE A 532 -66.24 -8.36 -17.13
N ALA A 533 -67.38 -8.22 -16.44
CA ALA A 533 -67.58 -7.32 -15.31
C ALA A 533 -68.45 -8.00 -14.24
N GLY A 534 -68.35 -7.55 -12.99
CA GLY A 534 -69.19 -8.09 -11.92
C GLY A 534 -70.68 -7.83 -12.18
N ASN A 535 -71.53 -8.85 -12.07
CA ASN A 535 -72.98 -8.73 -12.30
C ASN A 535 -73.74 -7.96 -11.18
N GLY A 536 -73.04 -7.49 -10.15
CA GLY A 536 -73.64 -6.77 -9.02
C GLY A 536 -74.22 -5.40 -9.40
N THR A 537 -73.64 -4.70 -10.38
CA THR A 537 -74.10 -3.38 -10.83
C THR A 537 -74.81 -3.45 -12.17
N SER A 538 -75.71 -2.50 -12.45
CA SER A 538 -76.40 -2.38 -13.74
C SER A 538 -75.41 -2.18 -14.90
N GLU A 539 -74.36 -1.41 -14.67
CA GLU A 539 -73.27 -1.16 -15.61
C GLU A 539 -72.45 -2.42 -15.89
N GLY A 540 -72.16 -3.23 -14.86
CA GLY A 540 -71.48 -4.51 -15.02
C GLY A 540 -72.31 -5.51 -15.83
N ARG A 541 -73.62 -5.59 -15.55
CA ARG A 541 -74.56 -6.40 -16.34
C ARG A 541 -74.66 -5.92 -17.80
N ALA A 542 -74.68 -4.61 -18.03
CA ALA A 542 -74.67 -4.06 -19.39
C ALA A 542 -73.43 -4.48 -20.18
N ARG A 543 -72.24 -4.43 -19.57
CA ARG A 543 -71.00 -4.91 -20.19
C ARG A 543 -71.01 -6.41 -20.49
N ASN A 544 -71.66 -7.22 -19.65
CA ASN A 544 -71.75 -8.67 -19.88
C ASN A 544 -72.69 -9.05 -21.03
N ARG A 545 -73.68 -8.20 -21.35
CA ARG A 545 -74.56 -8.36 -22.52
C ARG A 545 -73.86 -7.86 -23.77
N ARG A 546 -73.06 -8.70 -24.41
CA ARG A 546 -72.26 -8.33 -25.59
C ARG A 546 -72.21 -9.46 -26.63
N VAL A 547 -71.92 -9.08 -27.87
CA VAL A 547 -71.54 -10.02 -28.92
C VAL A 547 -70.14 -9.65 -29.39
N GLU A 548 -69.24 -10.61 -29.38
CA GLU A 548 -67.86 -10.43 -29.85
C GLU A 548 -67.72 -11.03 -31.24
N ILE A 549 -67.06 -10.32 -32.13
CA ILE A 549 -66.64 -10.81 -33.45
C ILE A 549 -65.14 -10.98 -33.39
N THR A 550 -64.65 -12.22 -33.49
CA THR A 550 -63.23 -12.55 -33.51
C THR A 550 -62.84 -13.04 -34.89
N LEU A 551 -61.82 -12.42 -35.49
CA LEU A 551 -61.22 -12.91 -36.71
C LEU A 551 -60.12 -13.92 -36.40
N VAL A 552 -60.38 -15.19 -36.73
CA VAL A 552 -59.44 -16.28 -36.49
C VAL A 552 -58.69 -16.57 -37.80
N PRO A 553 -57.35 -16.67 -37.78
CA PRO A 553 -56.60 -17.12 -38.94
C PRO A 553 -57.13 -18.48 -39.43
N ASP A 554 -57.32 -18.64 -40.74
CA ASP A 554 -57.64 -19.94 -41.33
C ASP A 554 -56.39 -20.82 -41.22
N THR A 555 -56.29 -21.55 -40.11
CA THR A 555 -55.21 -22.52 -39.91
C THR A 555 -55.72 -23.84 -40.46
N PRO A 556 -55.10 -24.42 -41.52
CA PRO A 556 -55.32 -25.83 -41.78
C PRO A 556 -54.85 -26.59 -40.54
N ASP A 557 -55.67 -27.51 -40.03
CA ASP A 557 -55.33 -28.36 -38.89
C ASP A 557 -53.90 -28.90 -39.06
N SER A 558 -52.98 -28.45 -38.22
CA SER A 558 -51.74 -29.17 -37.96
C SER A 558 -52.08 -30.34 -37.05
N ALA A 559 -52.77 -31.33 -37.62
CA ALA A 559 -52.98 -32.63 -37.03
C ALA A 559 -52.72 -33.67 -38.13
N HIS A 560 -51.45 -34.07 -38.27
CA HIS A 560 -51.03 -35.46 -38.49
C HIS A 560 -49.52 -35.60 -38.23
#